data_AF-A0A9W9C696-F1
#
_entry.id   AF-A0A9W9C696-F1
#
_cell.length_a   1.000
_cell.length_b   1.000
_cell.length_c   1.000
_cell.angle_alpha   90.00
_cell.angle_beta   90.00
_cell.angle_gamma   90.00
#
_symmetry.space_group_name_H-M   'P 1'
#
loop_
_entity.id
_entity.type
_entity.pdbx_description
1 polymer ?
#
loop_
_entity_poly.entity_id
_entity_poly.type
_entity_poly.pdbx_seq_one_letter_code
_entity_poly.pdbx_strand_id
1 'polypeptide(L)'
;MVTNLGYIPGGRYPLLASAHMTILTAKVAGVQHVIGATPPIAGQIPNATVATMHLAGVDEIYILGGVQAVAALAIGTETIRKVDFLAGPGNAFVAEGKRQLFGDIGIDLFAGPTEILIITDETADPFTVATDILSQAEHGPDSPAVIITTSEEVGMKSMEIIDELLKELPTAQLAGASWKAFGEVVVVNSLDEAWKLGDEYASEHVQIFTKDPREALEKMTAYGALFLGEKTCVSYGDKVCPLPRG
;
A
#
# COMPACT_ATOMS: atom_id res chain seq x y z
N MET A 1 -9.16 22.10 13.09
CA MET A 1 -10.19 21.19 12.55
C MET A 1 -10.05 21.24 11.04
N VAL A 2 -9.91 20.09 10.37
CA VAL A 2 -9.76 20.04 8.90
C VAL A 2 -11.12 20.37 8.29
N THR A 3 -11.18 21.42 7.47
CA THR A 3 -12.41 21.82 6.77
C THR A 3 -12.43 21.39 5.31
N ASN A 4 -11.24 21.32 4.70
CA ASN A 4 -11.04 20.94 3.30
C ASN A 4 -10.00 19.81 3.18
N LEU A 5 -10.36 18.70 2.55
CA LEU A 5 -9.47 17.58 2.25
C LEU A 5 -9.24 17.46 0.74
N GLY A 6 -7.98 17.36 0.32
CA GLY A 6 -7.60 16.94 -1.04
C GLY A 6 -7.21 15.46 -1.08
N TYR A 7 -7.76 14.71 -2.02
CA TYR A 7 -7.41 13.31 -2.27
C TYR A 7 -6.90 13.09 -3.69
N ILE A 8 -5.74 12.44 -3.85
CA ILE A 8 -5.13 12.18 -5.16
C ILE A 8 -4.99 10.68 -5.41
N PRO A 9 -5.92 10.01 -6.12
CA PRO A 9 -5.70 8.64 -6.58
C PRO A 9 -4.98 8.59 -7.93
N GLY A 10 -4.22 7.51 -8.12
CA GLY A 10 -4.06 6.89 -9.43
C GLY A 10 -2.82 7.28 -10.21
N GLY A 11 -2.85 6.91 -11.50
CA GLY A 11 -1.70 6.90 -12.40
C GLY A 11 -1.89 5.81 -13.45
N ARG A 12 -0.98 4.83 -13.48
CA ARG A 12 -0.97 3.73 -14.47
C ARG A 12 -2.18 2.79 -14.35
N TYR A 13 -2.80 2.70 -13.18
CA TYR A 13 -3.93 1.81 -12.89
C TYR A 13 -5.05 2.53 -12.11
N PRO A 14 -6.33 2.13 -12.30
CA PRO A 14 -7.45 2.71 -11.56
C PRO A 14 -7.48 2.22 -10.09
N LEU A 15 -7.22 3.13 -9.14
CA LEU A 15 -7.23 2.85 -7.70
C LEU A 15 -8.63 3.10 -7.09
N LEU A 16 -9.56 2.16 -7.31
CA LEU A 16 -10.96 2.31 -6.88
C LEU A 16 -11.14 2.18 -5.35
N ALA A 17 -10.44 1.25 -4.70
CA ALA A 17 -10.57 1.06 -3.25
C ALA A 17 -10.08 2.29 -2.46
N SER A 18 -9.01 2.93 -2.93
CA SER A 18 -8.36 4.04 -2.24
C SER A 18 -9.26 5.29 -2.10
N ALA A 19 -10.21 5.49 -3.04
CA ALA A 19 -11.20 6.56 -2.91
C ALA A 19 -12.13 6.34 -1.70
N HIS A 20 -12.53 5.09 -1.43
CA HIS A 20 -13.31 4.75 -0.24
C HIS A 20 -12.47 4.90 1.02
N MET A 21 -11.22 4.45 1.01
CA MET A 21 -10.34 4.56 2.18
C MET A 21 -10.06 6.01 2.58
N THR A 22 -10.16 6.96 1.65
CA THR A 22 -9.84 8.37 1.92
C THR A 22 -11.07 9.28 1.96
N ILE A 23 -11.83 9.37 0.86
CA ILE A 23 -12.96 10.31 0.73
C ILE A 23 -14.09 9.93 1.69
N LEU A 24 -14.48 8.65 1.72
CA LEU A 24 -15.56 8.20 2.61
C LEU A 24 -15.14 8.39 4.08
N THR A 25 -13.89 8.08 4.44
CA THR A 25 -13.35 8.32 5.78
C THR A 25 -13.46 9.79 6.18
N ALA A 26 -13.11 10.72 5.28
CA ALA A 26 -13.22 12.15 5.51
C ALA A 26 -14.67 12.61 5.71
N LYS A 27 -15.59 12.09 4.89
CA LYS A 27 -17.01 12.39 5.02
C LYS A 27 -17.59 11.87 6.33
N VAL A 28 -17.23 10.65 6.74
CA VAL A 28 -17.64 10.09 8.04
C VAL A 28 -17.03 10.88 9.20
N ALA A 29 -15.82 11.41 9.04
CA ALA A 29 -15.19 12.30 10.03
C ALA A 29 -15.80 13.72 10.08
N GLY A 30 -16.76 14.04 9.21
CA GLY A 30 -17.45 15.33 9.18
C GLY A 30 -16.69 16.46 8.49
N VAL A 31 -15.70 16.13 7.65
CA VAL A 31 -15.03 17.14 6.80
C VAL A 31 -16.07 17.79 5.89
N GLN A 32 -16.20 19.10 5.98
CA GLN A 32 -17.24 19.85 5.28
C GLN A 32 -17.07 19.78 3.77
N HIS A 33 -15.83 19.81 3.30
CA HIS A 33 -15.53 19.83 1.88
C HIS A 33 -14.39 18.89 1.49
N VAL A 34 -14.63 18.02 0.50
CA VAL A 34 -13.68 17.01 0.02
C VAL A 34 -13.53 17.14 -1.48
N ILE A 35 -12.28 17.33 -1.91
CA ILE A 35 -11.86 17.46 -3.30
C ILE A 35 -11.11 16.20 -3.70
N GLY A 36 -11.49 15.57 -4.81
CA GLY A 36 -10.76 14.46 -5.43
C GLY A 36 -10.04 14.91 -6.71
N ALA A 37 -8.79 14.52 -6.89
CA ALA A 37 -7.99 14.86 -8.07
C ALA A 37 -7.30 13.63 -8.65
N THR A 38 -7.68 13.19 -9.85
CA THR A 38 -7.12 11.99 -10.50
C THR A 38 -6.50 12.34 -11.86
N PRO A 39 -5.32 11.81 -12.23
CA PRO A 39 -4.80 12.01 -13.57
C PRO A 39 -5.68 11.32 -14.62
N PRO A 40 -5.72 11.83 -15.86
CA PRO A 40 -6.32 11.11 -16.98
C PRO A 40 -5.54 9.83 -17.29
N ILE A 41 -6.23 8.78 -17.71
CA ILE A 41 -5.61 7.52 -18.15
C ILE A 41 -5.55 7.54 -19.67
N ALA A 42 -4.33 7.56 -20.22
CA ALA A 42 -4.11 7.68 -21.67
C ALA A 42 -4.85 8.88 -22.31
N GLY A 43 -4.93 10.01 -21.58
CA GLY A 43 -5.61 11.22 -22.02
C GLY A 43 -7.15 11.18 -21.90
N GLN A 44 -7.71 10.08 -21.41
CA GLN A 44 -9.16 9.90 -21.22
C GLN A 44 -9.56 10.10 -19.75
N ILE A 45 -10.83 10.44 -19.56
CA ILE A 45 -11.44 10.52 -18.22
C ILE A 45 -11.47 9.12 -17.60
N PRO A 46 -10.92 8.92 -16.39
CA PRO A 46 -10.95 7.63 -15.70
C PRO A 46 -12.34 7.40 -15.09
N ASN A 47 -13.32 6.99 -15.91
CA ASN A 47 -14.72 6.89 -15.53
C ASN A 47 -14.97 6.06 -14.25
N ALA A 48 -14.26 4.94 -14.10
CA ALA A 48 -14.41 4.09 -12.91
C ALA A 48 -13.93 4.81 -11.63
N THR A 49 -12.80 5.52 -11.70
CA THR A 49 -12.29 6.32 -10.57
C THR A 49 -13.24 7.46 -10.23
N VAL A 50 -13.75 8.17 -11.24
CA VAL A 50 -14.72 9.27 -11.06
C VAL A 50 -16.01 8.77 -10.40
N ALA A 51 -16.57 7.67 -10.91
CA ALA A 51 -17.77 7.06 -10.32
C ALA A 51 -17.55 6.67 -8.86
N THR A 52 -16.38 6.09 -8.56
CA THR A 52 -16.03 5.66 -7.20
C THR A 52 -15.86 6.86 -6.25
N MET A 53 -15.20 7.93 -6.67
CA MET A 53 -15.10 9.17 -5.87
C MET A 53 -16.49 9.76 -5.58
N HIS A 54 -17.37 9.76 -6.59
CA HIS A 54 -18.74 10.24 -6.44
C HIS A 54 -19.53 9.40 -5.43
N LEU A 55 -19.44 8.07 -5.52
CA LEU A 55 -20.09 7.15 -4.58
C LEU A 55 -19.52 7.27 -3.15
N ALA A 56 -18.23 7.58 -3.00
CA ALA A 56 -17.61 7.86 -1.70
C ALA A 56 -18.04 9.22 -1.11
N GLY A 57 -18.72 10.07 -1.89
CA GLY A 57 -19.31 11.33 -1.43
C GLY A 57 -18.47 12.58 -1.70
N VAL A 58 -17.51 12.55 -2.63
CA VAL A 58 -16.70 13.74 -2.97
C VAL A 58 -17.57 14.92 -3.40
N ASP A 59 -17.13 16.16 -3.12
CA ASP A 59 -17.86 17.36 -3.51
C ASP A 59 -17.37 17.94 -4.86
N GLU A 60 -16.07 17.89 -5.12
CA GLU A 60 -15.47 18.34 -6.38
C GLU A 60 -14.48 17.31 -6.93
N ILE A 61 -14.48 17.13 -8.26
CA ILE A 61 -13.56 16.22 -8.94
C ILE A 61 -12.78 17.01 -9.99
N TYR A 62 -11.46 16.95 -9.90
CA TYR A 62 -10.54 17.48 -10.91
C TYR A 62 -9.83 16.33 -11.63
N ILE A 63 -9.80 16.41 -12.97
CA ILE A 63 -9.00 15.48 -13.78
C ILE A 63 -7.58 16.04 -13.91
N LEU A 64 -6.84 15.98 -12.80
CA LEU A 64 -5.50 16.49 -12.61
C LEU A 64 -4.75 15.56 -11.65
N GLY A 65 -3.50 15.20 -11.95
CA GLY A 65 -2.67 14.36 -11.07
C GLY A 65 -1.22 14.85 -11.01
N GLY A 66 -0.35 14.13 -10.30
CA GLY A 66 1.07 14.47 -10.17
C GLY A 66 1.36 15.68 -9.28
N VAL A 67 2.59 16.19 -9.36
CA VAL A 67 3.07 17.30 -8.52
C VAL A 67 2.24 18.58 -8.72
N GLN A 68 1.76 18.82 -9.94
CA GLN A 68 0.90 19.95 -10.26
C GLN A 68 -0.45 19.89 -9.55
N ALA A 69 -1.02 18.69 -9.35
CA ALA A 69 -2.25 18.52 -8.59
C ALA A 69 -2.02 18.79 -7.10
N VAL A 70 -0.91 18.25 -6.58
CA VAL A 70 -0.46 18.48 -5.21
C VAL A 70 -0.30 19.98 -4.94
N ALA A 71 0.43 20.69 -5.81
CA ALA A 71 0.65 22.12 -5.66
C ALA A 71 -0.66 22.92 -5.76
N ALA A 72 -1.50 22.64 -6.76
CA ALA A 72 -2.76 23.35 -6.96
C ALA A 72 -3.72 23.20 -5.76
N LEU A 73 -3.82 22.00 -5.18
CA LEU A 73 -4.63 21.76 -3.99
C LEU A 73 -4.03 22.44 -2.75
N ALA A 74 -2.71 22.42 -2.60
CA ALA A 74 -2.05 22.97 -1.42
C ALA A 74 -2.03 24.51 -1.38
N ILE A 75 -1.86 25.17 -2.53
CA ILE A 75 -1.76 26.64 -2.60
C ILE A 75 -3.08 27.30 -3.02
N GLY A 76 -3.96 26.56 -3.71
CA GLY A 76 -5.15 27.09 -4.37
C GLY A 76 -4.82 27.78 -5.69
N THR A 77 -5.78 27.78 -6.62
CA THR A 77 -5.73 28.50 -7.89
C THR A 77 -7.03 29.29 -8.08
N GLU A 78 -7.18 29.97 -9.21
CA GLU A 78 -8.43 30.66 -9.58
C GLU A 78 -9.63 29.70 -9.67
N THR A 79 -9.37 28.41 -9.92
CA THR A 79 -10.41 27.39 -10.13
C THR A 79 -10.37 26.25 -9.12
N ILE A 80 -9.27 26.08 -8.37
CA ILE A 80 -9.07 25.03 -7.38
C ILE A 80 -8.95 25.65 -6.00
N ARG A 81 -9.85 25.28 -5.09
CA ARG A 81 -9.78 25.77 -3.71
C ARG A 81 -8.60 25.15 -2.98
N LYS A 82 -7.95 25.95 -2.14
CA LYS A 82 -6.91 25.48 -1.23
C LYS A 82 -7.50 24.49 -0.21
N VAL A 83 -6.78 23.40 0.06
CA VAL A 83 -7.14 22.41 1.08
C VAL A 83 -6.32 22.61 2.37
N ASP A 84 -6.86 22.15 3.50
CA ASP A 84 -6.16 22.17 4.78
C ASP A 84 -5.31 20.91 4.98
N PHE A 85 -5.73 19.81 4.36
CA PHE A 85 -5.11 18.50 4.47
C PHE A 85 -5.09 17.80 3.11
N LEU A 86 -4.01 17.08 2.81
CA LEU A 86 -3.86 16.31 1.58
C LEU A 86 -3.55 14.85 1.89
N ALA A 87 -4.43 13.96 1.44
CA ALA A 87 -4.35 12.53 1.65
C ALA A 87 -4.28 11.78 0.31
N GLY A 88 -3.82 10.54 0.38
CA GLY A 88 -3.79 9.61 -0.74
C GLY A 88 -2.38 9.26 -1.22
N PRO A 89 -2.17 8.00 -1.64
CA PRO A 89 -0.89 7.54 -2.10
C PRO A 89 -0.51 8.18 -3.45
N GLY A 90 0.76 8.15 -3.77
CA GLY A 90 1.25 8.59 -5.07
C GLY A 90 2.67 8.12 -5.30
N ASN A 91 3.17 8.33 -6.51
CA ASN A 91 4.57 8.02 -6.82
C ASN A 91 5.54 8.92 -6.03
N ALA A 92 6.84 8.63 -6.13
CA ALA A 92 7.90 9.38 -5.45
C ALA A 92 7.81 10.91 -5.65
N PHE A 93 7.37 11.39 -6.82
CA PHE A 93 7.20 12.82 -7.07
C PHE A 93 6.04 13.42 -6.28
N VAL A 94 4.91 12.72 -6.17
CA VAL A 94 3.77 13.15 -5.33
C VAL A 94 4.15 13.13 -3.86
N ALA A 95 4.87 12.09 -3.41
CA ALA A 95 5.36 11.98 -2.05
C ALA A 95 6.32 13.13 -1.69
N GLU A 96 7.28 13.43 -2.56
CA GLU A 96 8.20 14.55 -2.38
C GLU A 96 7.47 15.91 -2.42
N GLY A 97 6.50 16.07 -3.33
CA GLY A 97 5.65 17.27 -3.39
C GLY A 97 4.87 17.50 -2.09
N LYS A 98 4.27 16.44 -1.52
CA LYS A 98 3.64 16.48 -0.20
C LYS A 98 4.63 16.89 0.88
N ARG A 99 5.86 16.35 0.85
CA ARG A 99 6.91 16.65 1.83
C ARG A 99 7.35 18.10 1.83
N GLN A 100 7.47 18.72 0.67
CA GLN A 100 7.83 20.14 0.59
C GLN A 100 6.73 21.07 1.11
N LEU A 101 5.47 20.63 1.07
CA LEU A 101 4.30 21.42 1.49
C LEU A 101 3.87 21.12 2.93
N PHE A 102 4.50 20.13 3.57
CA PHE A 102 4.26 19.81 4.96
C PHE A 102 4.68 20.98 5.86
N GLY A 103 3.75 21.41 6.72
CA GLY A 103 3.89 22.60 7.57
C GLY A 103 2.95 23.73 7.13
N ASP A 104 2.72 23.88 5.82
CA ASP A 104 1.73 24.81 5.29
C ASP A 104 0.34 24.18 5.16
N ILE A 105 0.30 22.88 4.87
CA ILE A 105 -0.89 22.02 4.91
C ILE A 105 -0.58 20.73 5.68
N GLY A 106 -1.63 20.09 6.20
CA GLY A 106 -1.51 18.74 6.73
C GLY A 106 -1.35 17.71 5.61
N ILE A 107 -0.61 16.64 5.88
CA ILE A 107 -0.55 15.46 5.02
C ILE A 107 -0.76 14.21 5.87
N ASP A 108 -1.23 13.12 5.26
CA ASP A 108 -1.42 11.82 5.90
C ASP A 108 -0.11 11.17 6.32
N LEU A 109 0.72 10.82 5.33
CA LEU A 109 1.98 10.11 5.51
C LEU A 109 2.87 10.32 4.29
N PHE A 110 4.17 10.16 4.48
CA PHE A 110 5.11 10.04 3.37
C PHE A 110 4.96 8.65 2.78
N ALA A 111 4.13 8.53 1.73
CA ALA A 111 3.96 7.26 1.05
C ALA A 111 5.27 6.89 0.33
N GLY A 112 5.91 5.82 0.81
CA GLY A 112 6.98 5.12 0.10
C GLY A 112 6.44 4.15 -0.95
N PRO A 113 7.31 3.40 -1.65
CA PRO A 113 6.86 2.24 -2.41
C PRO A 113 6.12 1.26 -1.49
N THR A 114 5.16 0.51 -2.05
CA THR A 114 4.46 -0.51 -1.26
C THR A 114 5.43 -1.60 -0.85
N GLU A 115 5.37 -1.98 0.42
CA GLU A 115 6.27 -2.95 1.04
C GLU A 115 5.50 -4.15 1.58
N ILE A 116 6.09 -5.34 1.46
CA ILE A 116 5.57 -6.56 2.07
C ILE A 116 6.65 -7.31 2.86
N LEU A 117 6.26 -7.77 4.05
CA LEU A 117 7.00 -8.72 4.86
C LEU A 117 6.12 -9.92 5.19
N ILE A 118 6.60 -11.13 4.93
CA ILE A 118 5.93 -12.36 5.36
C ILE A 118 6.82 -13.08 6.39
N ILE A 119 6.27 -13.32 7.58
CA ILE A 119 6.93 -14.11 8.62
C ILE A 119 6.32 -15.50 8.65
N THR A 120 7.16 -16.54 8.54
CA THR A 120 6.73 -17.93 8.39
C THR A 120 7.45 -18.90 9.32
N ASP A 121 6.81 -20.04 9.59
CA ASP A 121 7.44 -21.21 10.18
C ASP A 121 7.35 -22.43 9.25
N GLU A 122 7.73 -23.61 9.71
CA GLU A 122 7.69 -24.85 8.94
C GLU A 122 6.29 -25.29 8.50
N THR A 123 5.22 -24.70 9.06
CA THR A 123 3.84 -25.04 8.72
C THR A 123 3.30 -24.27 7.52
N ALA A 124 4.01 -23.23 7.09
CA ALA A 124 3.60 -22.39 5.97
C ALA A 124 3.67 -23.13 4.63
N ASP A 125 2.69 -22.91 3.77
CA ASP A 125 2.71 -23.34 2.37
C ASP A 125 3.65 -22.44 1.53
N PRO A 126 4.77 -22.95 1.00
CA PRO A 126 5.73 -22.15 0.24
C PRO A 126 5.13 -21.53 -1.02
N PHE A 127 4.10 -22.17 -1.61
CA PHE A 127 3.41 -21.63 -2.78
C PHE A 127 2.63 -20.37 -2.44
N THR A 128 1.85 -20.41 -1.35
CA THR A 128 1.10 -19.23 -0.85
C THR A 128 2.03 -18.07 -0.52
N VAL A 129 3.16 -18.34 0.16
CA VAL A 129 4.20 -17.33 0.44
C VAL A 129 4.71 -16.69 -0.84
N ALA A 130 5.08 -17.50 -1.84
CA ALA A 130 5.60 -17.02 -3.11
C ALA A 130 4.59 -16.16 -3.88
N THR A 131 3.31 -16.58 -3.90
CA THR A 131 2.26 -15.82 -4.59
C THR A 131 1.97 -14.48 -3.91
N ASP A 132 1.97 -14.43 -2.58
CA ASP A 132 1.69 -13.18 -1.85
C ASP A 132 2.86 -12.19 -1.98
N ILE A 133 4.11 -12.66 -1.93
CA ILE A 133 5.30 -11.85 -2.25
C ILE A 133 5.19 -11.23 -3.65
N LEU A 134 4.88 -12.03 -4.66
CA LEU A 134 4.78 -11.55 -6.04
C LEU A 134 3.59 -10.61 -6.24
N SER A 135 2.51 -10.78 -5.48
CA SER A 135 1.33 -9.90 -5.53
C SER A 135 1.65 -8.44 -5.18
N GLN A 136 2.63 -8.21 -4.31
CA GLN A 136 3.08 -6.86 -3.96
C GLN A 136 4.26 -6.41 -4.83
N ALA A 137 5.16 -7.32 -5.17
CA ALA A 137 6.26 -7.02 -6.10
C ALA A 137 5.78 -6.50 -7.47
N GLU A 138 4.57 -6.87 -7.91
CA GLU A 138 4.00 -6.35 -9.16
C GLU A 138 3.46 -4.92 -9.10
N HIS A 139 3.42 -4.28 -7.93
CA HIS A 139 2.96 -2.89 -7.79
C HIS A 139 3.96 -1.88 -8.39
N GLY A 140 5.26 -2.18 -8.34
CA GLY A 140 6.33 -1.30 -8.84
C GLY A 140 7.70 -1.98 -8.80
N PRO A 141 8.67 -1.53 -9.63
CA PRO A 141 10.00 -2.15 -9.70
C PRO A 141 10.87 -1.86 -8.46
N ASP A 142 10.38 -1.00 -7.57
CA ASP A 142 10.99 -0.51 -6.35
C ASP A 142 10.25 -0.99 -5.09
N SER A 143 9.44 -2.04 -5.18
CA SER A 143 8.62 -2.60 -4.08
C SER A 143 9.42 -3.67 -3.31
N PRO A 144 9.87 -3.39 -2.07
CA PRO A 144 10.57 -4.38 -1.25
C PRO A 144 9.66 -5.55 -0.88
N ALA A 145 10.23 -6.75 -0.93
CA ALA A 145 9.51 -7.97 -0.61
C ALA A 145 10.40 -8.93 0.18
N VAL A 146 10.06 -9.13 1.46
CA VAL A 146 10.90 -9.83 2.42
C VAL A 146 10.18 -11.06 2.97
N ILE A 147 10.88 -12.19 3.05
CA ILE A 147 10.45 -13.39 3.77
C ILE A 147 11.37 -13.57 4.98
N ILE A 148 10.81 -13.63 6.18
CA ILE A 148 11.54 -14.06 7.38
C ILE A 148 10.98 -15.43 7.78
N THR A 149 11.84 -16.43 7.94
CA THR A 149 11.37 -17.79 8.24
C THR A 149 12.24 -18.49 9.28
N THR A 150 11.62 -19.34 10.10
CA THR A 150 12.35 -20.30 10.94
C THR A 150 12.67 -21.61 10.21
N SER A 151 12.19 -21.78 8.97
CA SER A 151 12.35 -22.99 8.18
C SER A 151 13.12 -22.70 6.90
N GLU A 152 14.37 -23.17 6.84
CA GLU A 152 15.21 -23.10 5.65
C GLU A 152 14.54 -23.76 4.43
N GLU A 153 13.80 -24.86 4.65
CA GLU A 153 13.06 -25.56 3.60
C GLU A 153 11.95 -24.68 3.00
N VAL A 154 11.18 -23.97 3.83
CA VAL A 154 10.13 -23.06 3.36
C VAL A 154 10.76 -21.91 2.57
N GLY A 155 11.81 -21.29 3.11
CA GLY A 155 12.52 -20.20 2.44
C GLY A 155 13.05 -20.60 1.06
N MET A 156 13.75 -21.73 0.95
CA MET A 156 14.27 -22.23 -0.33
C MET A 156 13.16 -22.55 -1.32
N LYS A 157 12.13 -23.29 -0.90
CA LYS A 157 11.00 -23.65 -1.78
C LYS A 157 10.24 -22.43 -2.27
N SER A 158 10.04 -21.42 -1.43
CA SER A 158 9.39 -20.18 -1.84
C SER A 158 10.20 -19.47 -2.92
N MET A 159 11.53 -19.42 -2.82
CA MET A 159 12.37 -18.85 -3.88
C MET A 159 12.25 -19.62 -5.20
N GLU A 160 12.28 -20.95 -5.16
CA GLU A 160 12.11 -21.80 -6.35
C GLU A 160 10.76 -21.54 -7.03
N ILE A 161 9.68 -21.45 -6.25
CA ILE A 161 8.34 -21.18 -6.77
C ILE A 161 8.24 -19.77 -7.35
N ILE A 162 8.85 -18.77 -6.71
CA ILE A 162 8.91 -17.41 -7.25
C ILE A 162 9.55 -17.42 -8.64
N ASP A 163 10.68 -18.11 -8.81
CA ASP A 163 11.38 -18.21 -10.10
C ASP A 163 10.53 -18.90 -11.17
N GLU A 164 9.72 -19.91 -10.80
CA GLU A 164 8.79 -20.55 -11.73
C GLU A 164 7.62 -19.64 -12.10
N LEU A 165 6.99 -18.98 -11.13
CA LEU A 165 5.86 -18.08 -11.36
C LEU A 165 6.24 -16.87 -12.24
N LEU A 166 7.46 -16.35 -12.07
CA LEU A 166 7.99 -15.26 -12.90
C LEU A 166 8.16 -15.63 -14.38
N LYS A 167 8.08 -16.91 -14.77
CA LYS A 167 8.08 -17.31 -16.19
C LYS A 167 6.73 -17.11 -16.87
N GLU A 168 5.64 -17.12 -16.10
CA GLU A 168 4.28 -17.14 -16.63
C GLU A 168 3.48 -15.86 -16.32
N LEU A 169 3.87 -15.11 -15.29
CA LEU A 169 3.16 -13.90 -14.87
C LEU A 169 3.13 -12.82 -15.97
N PRO A 170 1.96 -12.24 -16.30
CA PRO A 170 1.88 -11.11 -17.22
C PRO A 170 2.71 -9.89 -16.77
N THR A 171 2.87 -9.74 -15.46
CA THR A 171 3.61 -8.68 -14.77
C THR A 171 5.07 -9.06 -14.47
N ALA A 172 5.56 -10.21 -14.97
CA ALA A 172 6.88 -10.77 -14.66
C ALA A 172 8.05 -9.81 -14.79
N GLN A 173 8.06 -8.94 -15.82
CA GLN A 173 9.15 -7.96 -15.99
C GLN A 173 9.21 -6.96 -14.82
N LEU A 174 8.06 -6.58 -14.28
CA LEU A 174 7.95 -5.62 -13.19
C LEU A 174 8.25 -6.31 -11.85
N ALA A 175 7.53 -7.39 -11.57
CA ALA A 175 7.70 -8.16 -10.33
C ALA A 175 9.12 -8.73 -10.21
N GLY A 176 9.67 -9.26 -11.31
CA GLY A 176 11.03 -9.80 -11.34
C GLY A 176 12.12 -8.73 -11.17
N ALA A 177 11.89 -7.50 -11.65
CA ALA A 177 12.80 -6.39 -11.39
C ALA A 177 12.82 -6.02 -9.90
N SER A 178 11.63 -5.96 -9.27
CA SER A 178 11.48 -5.70 -7.84
C SER A 178 12.13 -6.79 -7.00
N TRP A 179 11.79 -8.05 -7.28
CA TRP A 179 12.34 -9.21 -6.57
C TRP A 179 13.87 -9.28 -6.68
N LYS A 180 14.43 -9.01 -7.86
CA LYS A 180 15.89 -9.03 -8.04
C LYS A 180 16.60 -7.92 -7.28
N ALA A 181 15.99 -6.75 -7.15
CA ALA A 181 16.62 -5.59 -6.54
C ALA A 181 16.42 -5.51 -5.01
N PHE A 182 15.26 -5.97 -4.52
CA PHE A 182 14.82 -5.79 -3.14
C PHE A 182 14.24 -7.05 -2.49
N GLY A 183 14.23 -8.18 -3.20
CA GLY A 183 13.79 -9.46 -2.66
C GLY A 183 14.80 -10.01 -1.66
N GLU A 184 14.32 -10.41 -0.49
CA GLU A 184 15.15 -10.95 0.57
C GLU A 184 14.48 -12.14 1.26
N VAL A 185 15.27 -13.17 1.58
CA VAL A 185 14.83 -14.31 2.41
C VAL A 185 15.81 -14.45 3.57
N VAL A 186 15.32 -14.25 4.78
CA VAL A 186 16.09 -14.32 6.02
C VAL A 186 15.66 -15.54 6.82
N VAL A 187 16.59 -16.45 7.07
CA VAL A 187 16.38 -17.60 7.95
C VAL A 187 16.86 -17.25 9.35
N VAL A 188 15.98 -17.39 10.34
CA VAL A 188 16.26 -17.12 11.75
C VAL A 188 16.09 -18.37 12.60
N ASN A 189 16.65 -18.40 13.80
CA ASN A 189 16.64 -19.61 14.63
C ASN A 189 15.34 -19.79 15.43
N SER A 190 14.54 -18.73 15.56
CA SER A 190 13.30 -18.75 16.35
C SER A 190 12.32 -17.68 15.92
N LEU A 191 11.04 -17.87 16.25
CA LEU A 191 10.01 -16.86 16.01
C LEU A 191 10.25 -15.57 16.82
N ASP A 192 10.83 -15.66 18.03
CA ASP A 192 11.21 -14.46 18.80
C ASP A 192 12.29 -13.62 18.09
N GLU A 193 13.20 -14.24 17.34
CA GLU A 193 14.13 -13.51 16.44
C GLU A 193 13.38 -12.94 15.24
N ALA A 194 12.42 -13.69 14.67
CA ALA A 194 11.60 -13.22 13.55
C ALA A 194 10.78 -11.97 13.90
N TRP A 195 10.16 -11.93 15.08
CA TRP A 195 9.37 -10.78 15.55
C TRP A 195 10.22 -9.53 15.72
N LYS A 196 11.41 -9.67 16.33
CA LYS A 196 12.35 -8.55 16.50
C LYS A 196 12.82 -8.01 15.16
N LEU A 197 13.20 -8.91 14.25
CA LEU A 197 13.64 -8.52 12.93
C LEU A 197 12.49 -7.87 12.13
N GLY A 198 11.27 -8.40 12.24
CA GLY A 198 10.09 -7.77 11.65
C GLY A 198 9.84 -6.35 12.16
N ASP A 199 9.99 -6.12 13.47
CA ASP A 199 9.93 -4.78 14.06
C ASP A 199 11.07 -3.85 13.60
N GLU A 200 12.25 -4.40 13.27
CA GLU A 200 13.37 -3.63 12.69
C GLU A 200 13.09 -3.22 11.24
N TYR A 201 12.45 -4.09 10.44
CA TYR A 201 12.01 -3.73 9.09
C TYR A 201 10.85 -2.71 9.12
N ALA A 202 9.93 -2.84 10.08
CA ALA A 202 8.78 -1.96 10.26
C ALA A 202 7.91 -1.78 8.99
N SER A 203 7.73 -2.86 8.22
CA SER A 203 7.08 -2.83 6.90
C SER A 203 5.62 -2.38 6.94
N GLU A 204 5.18 -1.78 5.82
CA GLU A 204 3.79 -1.34 5.63
C GLU A 204 2.79 -2.50 5.79
N HIS A 205 3.03 -3.62 5.10
CA HIS A 205 2.18 -4.82 5.20
C HIS A 205 2.99 -5.99 5.75
N VAL A 206 2.50 -6.57 6.85
CA VAL A 206 3.09 -7.75 7.49
C VAL A 206 2.10 -8.90 7.51
N GLN A 207 2.49 -10.05 6.97
CA GLN A 207 1.68 -11.27 6.99
C GLN A 207 2.34 -12.34 7.84
N ILE A 208 1.54 -13.03 8.66
CA ILE A 208 2.03 -14.04 9.60
C ILE A 208 1.48 -15.39 9.20
N PHE A 209 2.33 -16.24 8.62
CA PHE A 209 2.02 -17.62 8.23
C PHE A 209 2.78 -18.57 9.15
N THR A 210 2.39 -18.55 10.43
CA THR A 210 2.90 -19.48 11.43
C THR A 210 1.78 -20.34 11.96
N LYS A 211 2.12 -21.37 12.73
CA LYS A 211 1.17 -22.26 13.40
C LYS A 211 0.23 -21.50 14.35
N ASP A 212 0.73 -20.47 15.03
CA ASP A 212 -0.06 -19.59 15.88
C ASP A 212 0.16 -18.12 15.48
N PRO A 213 -0.55 -17.62 14.46
CA PRO A 213 -0.28 -16.30 13.91
C PRO A 213 -0.67 -15.18 14.89
N ARG A 214 -1.56 -15.45 15.86
CA ARG A 214 -2.02 -14.44 16.81
C ARG A 214 -0.95 -14.01 17.79
N GLU A 215 0.10 -14.81 17.99
CA GLU A 215 1.23 -14.44 18.84
C GLU A 215 1.87 -13.11 18.40
N ALA A 216 1.85 -12.81 17.09
CA ALA A 216 2.36 -11.55 16.55
C ALA A 216 1.68 -10.30 17.15
N LEU A 217 0.40 -10.37 17.55
CA LEU A 217 -0.30 -9.24 18.17
C LEU A 217 0.26 -8.87 19.55
N GLU A 218 0.91 -9.81 20.23
CA GLU A 218 1.51 -9.60 21.54
C GLU A 218 3.01 -9.27 21.44
N LYS A 219 3.67 -9.75 20.38
CA LYS A 219 5.12 -9.73 20.23
C LYS A 219 5.64 -8.60 19.34
N MET A 220 4.90 -8.24 18.31
CA MET A 220 5.30 -7.21 17.36
C MET A 220 4.73 -5.85 17.75
N THR A 221 5.49 -4.79 17.46
CA THR A 221 5.16 -3.41 17.85
C THR A 221 5.30 -2.41 16.71
N ALA A 222 5.96 -2.76 15.60
CA ALA A 222 6.20 -1.87 14.48
C ALA A 222 5.78 -2.53 13.15
N TYR A 223 4.58 -2.19 12.68
CA TYR A 223 4.03 -2.59 11.38
C TYR A 223 2.90 -1.61 10.97
N GLY A 224 2.65 -1.46 9.67
CA GLY A 224 1.50 -0.67 9.18
C GLY A 224 0.17 -1.42 9.29
N ALA A 225 0.11 -2.62 8.72
CA ALA A 225 -1.03 -3.53 8.75
C ALA A 225 -0.57 -4.96 8.98
N LEU A 226 -1.26 -5.68 9.87
CA LEU A 226 -0.93 -7.06 10.22
C LEU A 226 -2.04 -8.02 9.74
N PHE A 227 -1.65 -9.04 9.00
CA PHE A 227 -2.55 -10.08 8.46
C PHE A 227 -2.19 -11.43 9.07
N LEU A 228 -3.19 -12.12 9.63
CA LEU A 228 -2.97 -13.28 10.51
C LEU A 228 -3.48 -14.58 9.89
N GLY A 229 -2.55 -15.39 9.40
CA GLY A 229 -2.79 -16.69 8.78
C GLY A 229 -2.91 -16.64 7.25
N GLU A 230 -2.70 -17.80 6.62
CA GLU A 230 -2.61 -17.95 5.15
C GLU A 230 -3.88 -17.57 4.38
N LYS A 231 -5.02 -17.52 5.06
CA LYS A 231 -6.31 -17.15 4.44
C LYS A 231 -6.64 -15.66 4.53
N THR A 232 -5.74 -14.87 5.09
CA THR A 232 -5.86 -13.42 5.19
C THR A 232 -4.70 -12.81 4.41
N CYS A 233 -4.85 -12.65 3.10
CA CYS A 233 -3.83 -12.00 2.29
C CYS A 233 -4.05 -10.49 2.17
N VAL A 234 -2.98 -9.75 1.87
CA VAL A 234 -3.02 -8.29 1.65
C VAL A 234 -4.07 -7.91 0.60
N SER A 235 -4.25 -8.75 -0.43
CA SER A 235 -5.27 -8.55 -1.46
C SER A 235 -6.70 -8.45 -0.90
N TYR A 236 -7.02 -9.12 0.21
CA TYR A 236 -8.33 -8.94 0.85
C TYR A 236 -8.44 -7.61 1.60
N GLY A 237 -7.36 -7.16 2.26
CA GLY A 237 -7.28 -5.84 2.91
C GLY A 237 -7.39 -4.70 1.90
N ASP A 238 -6.68 -4.81 0.78
CA ASP A 238 -6.64 -3.81 -0.28
C ASP A 238 -7.99 -3.60 -0.97
N LYS A 239 -8.88 -4.59 -0.95
CA LYS A 239 -10.11 -4.59 -1.76
C LYS A 239 -11.40 -4.57 -0.97
N VAL A 240 -11.53 -5.37 0.10
CA VAL A 240 -12.85 -5.69 0.68
C VAL A 240 -12.92 -5.63 2.21
N CYS A 241 -11.80 -5.63 2.92
CA CYS A 241 -11.79 -5.60 4.39
C CYS A 241 -11.21 -4.27 4.90
N PRO A 242 -12.03 -3.33 5.41
CA PRO A 242 -11.48 -2.23 6.20
C PRO A 242 -10.83 -2.82 7.45
N LEU A 243 -9.52 -2.67 7.59
CA LEU A 243 -8.74 -3.21 8.72
C LEU A 243 -9.41 -2.81 10.06
N PRO A 244 -9.76 -3.77 10.94
CA PRO A 244 -10.31 -3.44 12.24
C PRO A 244 -9.26 -2.68 13.05
N ARG A 245 -9.70 -1.62 13.74
CA ARG A 245 -8.86 -0.92 14.71
C ARG A 245 -8.37 -1.89 15.78
N GLY A 246 -7.08 -1.83 16.10
CA GLY A 246 -6.56 -2.31 17.40
C GLY A 246 -7.19 -1.54 18.56
#